data_AF-A0A7K1T093-F1
#
_entry.id   AF-A0A7K1T093-F1
#
_cell.length_a   1.000
_cell.length_b   1.000
_cell.length_c   1.000
_cell.angle_alpha   90.00
_cell.angle_beta   90.00
_cell.angle_gamma   90.00
#
_symmetry.space_group_name_H-M   'P 1'
#
loop_
_entity.id
_entity.type
_entity.pdbx_description
1 polymer ?
#
loop_
_entity_poly.entity_id
_entity_poly.type
_entity_poly.pdbx_seq_one_letter_code
_entity_poly.pdbx_strand_id
1 'polypeptide(L)'
;MLSLGMESKFFSIGDIVTLKSHPYVSENTSIIVSGDHLTLPPLMVVTEISKSTFKADEKKVDTFRYECIWFSPKTFKFETADVYEDQLKLIKKSALAIDPKSIERGARLNFKTVSLELGKKKSTLSYDDNSVNGGAPNTTINTLLAFLPPVLQFVGNVPYKSKHPLNDKGKVIRLIPVTAVVVNYFDTINNCISEYPLPVEVLELIEKIPDKRLVEIQKIIQKSGYLMVGNSLKKTLIQPKNISHKGGYYYLRGFNYLTNRMEEYNLKASTSVRSVTTPFTEEAPKFDILTQPEAATSKFITNEIQVLLNKAITQKSYIRIKYLNKNNQLTQRTIKNMQLVTIKEDAKDVAYMIGFCLLRSDKRNFRVDRIQNAQCLALTYR
;
A
#
# COMPACT_ATOMS: atom_id res chain seq x y z
N MET A 1 -3.09 -29.17 25.92
CA MET A 1 -4.18 -30.16 25.76
C MET A 1 -4.98 -29.77 24.53
N LEU A 2 -4.89 -30.59 23.49
CA LEU A 2 -5.55 -30.39 22.19
C LEU A 2 -7.04 -30.75 22.34
N SER A 3 -7.92 -29.75 22.33
CA SER A 3 -9.36 -29.99 22.23
C SER A 3 -9.72 -30.32 20.79
N LEU A 4 -9.91 -31.61 20.50
CA LEU A 4 -10.71 -32.10 19.38
C LEU A 4 -12.14 -31.59 19.55
N GLY A 5 -12.46 -30.41 19.00
CA GLY A 5 -13.74 -29.77 19.26
C GLY A 5 -14.08 -28.69 18.24
N MET A 6 -15.05 -28.98 17.38
CA MET A 6 -15.76 -28.01 16.52
C MET A 6 -14.87 -27.16 15.61
N GLU A 7 -14.34 -27.77 14.54
CA GLU A 7 -13.83 -27.00 13.40
C GLU A 7 -14.98 -26.71 12.42
N SER A 8 -15.25 -25.42 12.19
CA SER A 8 -15.97 -25.02 10.99
C SER A 8 -15.12 -25.38 9.77
N LYS A 9 -15.77 -25.86 8.71
CA LYS A 9 -15.08 -26.19 7.45
C LYS A 9 -14.59 -24.95 6.69
N PHE A 10 -15.19 -23.78 6.90
CA PHE A 10 -15.04 -22.64 5.99
C PHE A 10 -14.34 -21.44 6.62
N PHE A 11 -14.69 -21.08 7.84
CA PHE A 11 -14.19 -19.86 8.50
C PHE A 11 -13.70 -20.17 9.91
N SER A 12 -12.66 -19.43 10.33
CA SER A 12 -12.06 -19.52 11.65
C SER A 12 -12.18 -18.18 12.38
N ILE A 13 -12.12 -18.20 13.71
CA ILE A 13 -12.07 -16.97 14.52
C ILE A 13 -10.89 -16.11 14.05
N GLY A 14 -11.13 -14.82 13.86
CA GLY A 14 -10.16 -13.86 13.34
C GLY A 14 -10.09 -13.77 11.81
N ASP A 15 -10.79 -14.63 11.06
CA ASP A 15 -10.90 -14.52 9.60
C ASP A 15 -11.64 -13.22 9.23
N ILE A 16 -11.15 -12.52 8.21
CA ILE A 16 -11.85 -11.37 7.62
C ILE A 16 -12.82 -11.89 6.57
N VAL A 17 -14.10 -11.61 6.79
CA VAL A 17 -15.22 -12.04 5.96
C VAL A 17 -16.08 -10.85 5.56
N THR A 18 -16.97 -11.05 4.61
CA THR A 18 -18.02 -10.09 4.26
C THR A 18 -19.20 -10.82 3.63
N LEU A 19 -20.30 -10.12 3.36
CA LEU A 19 -21.44 -10.69 2.65
C LEU A 19 -21.07 -10.99 1.21
N LYS A 20 -21.68 -12.03 0.63
CA LYS A 20 -21.45 -12.43 -0.77
C LYS A 20 -21.70 -11.29 -1.77
N SER A 21 -22.60 -10.35 -1.44
CA SER A 21 -22.92 -9.15 -2.22
C SER A 21 -21.82 -8.09 -2.28
N HIS A 22 -20.81 -8.14 -1.40
CA HIS A 22 -19.67 -7.22 -1.46
C HIS A 22 -18.85 -7.44 -2.74
N PRO A 23 -18.24 -6.44 -3.39
CA PRO A 23 -17.48 -6.62 -4.63
C PRO A 23 -16.12 -7.32 -4.44
N TYR A 24 -15.52 -7.24 -3.24
CA TYR A 24 -14.21 -7.87 -3.00
C TYR A 24 -14.25 -9.39 -3.14
N VAL A 25 -13.14 -9.92 -3.64
CA VAL A 25 -12.83 -11.35 -3.63
C VAL A 25 -11.46 -11.55 -2.98
N SER A 26 -11.18 -12.74 -2.44
CA SER A 26 -9.95 -13.05 -1.69
C SER A 26 -8.66 -12.68 -2.45
N GLU A 27 -8.67 -12.84 -3.78
CA GLU A 27 -7.53 -12.58 -4.66
C GLU A 27 -7.47 -11.13 -5.16
N ASN A 28 -8.56 -10.37 -5.04
CA ASN A 28 -8.66 -9.02 -5.58
C ASN A 28 -9.48 -8.10 -4.68
N THR A 29 -8.76 -7.28 -3.92
CA THR A 29 -9.30 -6.19 -3.11
C THR A 29 -9.01 -4.81 -3.73
N SER A 30 -8.35 -4.76 -4.88
CA SER A 30 -8.01 -3.51 -5.59
C SER A 30 -9.12 -3.06 -6.54
N ILE A 31 -10.37 -3.12 -6.07
CA ILE A 31 -11.56 -2.77 -6.85
C ILE A 31 -11.95 -1.32 -6.55
N ILE A 32 -12.23 -0.56 -7.60
CA ILE A 32 -12.78 0.80 -7.50
C ILE A 32 -14.31 0.67 -7.40
N VAL A 33 -14.88 1.20 -6.32
CA VAL A 33 -16.32 1.20 -6.09
C VAL A 33 -16.93 2.42 -6.80
N SER A 34 -17.73 2.15 -7.82
CA SER A 34 -18.57 3.14 -8.49
C SER A 34 -19.99 3.06 -7.94
N GLY A 35 -20.61 4.20 -7.63
CA GLY A 35 -21.97 4.26 -7.06
C GLY A 35 -22.01 4.63 -5.58
N ASP A 36 -23.15 4.37 -4.93
CA ASP A 36 -23.33 4.70 -3.52
C ASP A 36 -22.69 3.66 -2.58
N HIS A 37 -21.50 4.01 -2.13
CA HIS A 37 -20.72 3.28 -1.14
C HIS A 37 -21.42 3.03 0.21
N LEU A 38 -22.48 3.75 0.57
CA LEU A 38 -23.20 3.54 1.84
C LEU A 38 -23.95 2.19 1.85
N THR A 39 -24.26 1.66 0.67
CA THR A 39 -24.90 0.34 0.50
C THR A 39 -23.91 -0.82 0.53
N LEU A 40 -22.61 -0.52 0.57
CA LEU A 40 -21.55 -1.52 0.57
C LEU A 40 -21.53 -2.24 1.92
N PRO A 41 -21.63 -3.58 1.96
CA PRO A 41 -21.46 -4.32 3.20
C PRO A 41 -20.09 -4.03 3.85
N PRO A 42 -19.99 -4.00 5.19
CA PRO A 42 -18.70 -3.86 5.85
C PRO A 42 -17.81 -5.09 5.61
N LEU A 43 -16.49 -4.91 5.72
CA LEU A 43 -15.62 -6.03 6.07
C LEU A 43 -15.80 -6.31 7.56
N MET A 44 -15.98 -7.57 7.90
CA MET A 44 -16.24 -8.05 9.25
C MET A 44 -15.15 -9.05 9.66
N VAL A 45 -15.02 -9.30 10.96
CA VAL A 45 -14.13 -10.32 11.50
C VAL A 45 -14.94 -11.32 12.30
N VAL A 46 -14.70 -12.61 12.10
CA VAL A 46 -15.38 -13.68 12.85
C VAL A 46 -14.89 -13.67 14.31
N THR A 47 -15.82 -13.55 15.26
CA THR A 47 -15.54 -13.59 16.71
C THR A 47 -15.97 -14.90 17.33
N GLU A 48 -17.16 -15.41 17.01
CA GLU A 48 -17.69 -16.66 17.54
C GLU A 48 -18.22 -17.55 16.41
N ILE A 49 -18.19 -18.87 16.62
CA ILE A 49 -18.75 -19.86 15.68
C ILE A 49 -19.71 -20.75 16.45
N SER A 50 -20.96 -20.84 16.00
CA SER A 50 -21.96 -21.70 16.63
C SER A 50 -22.54 -22.69 15.62
N LYS A 51 -22.82 -23.91 16.09
CA LYS A 51 -23.60 -24.87 15.30
C LYS A 51 -25.06 -24.46 15.29
N SER A 52 -25.67 -24.54 14.13
CA SER A 52 -27.09 -24.33 13.93
C SER A 52 -27.64 -25.47 13.07
N THR A 53 -28.95 -25.70 13.15
CA THR A 53 -29.62 -26.67 12.29
C THR A 53 -30.65 -25.92 11.46
N PHE A 54 -30.51 -25.98 10.14
CA PHE A 54 -31.52 -25.48 9.24
C PHE A 54 -32.45 -26.63 8.86
N LYS A 55 -33.77 -26.39 8.86
CA LYS A 55 -34.76 -27.34 8.36
C LYS A 55 -35.14 -26.92 6.95
N ALA A 56 -34.60 -27.60 5.95
CA ALA A 56 -35.07 -27.54 4.57
C ALA A 56 -35.74 -28.88 4.24
N ASP A 57 -36.99 -28.85 3.77
CA ASP A 57 -37.72 -30.03 3.28
C ASP A 57 -37.62 -31.26 4.21
N GLU A 58 -37.96 -31.06 5.49
CA GLU A 58 -37.96 -32.07 6.57
C GLU A 58 -36.61 -32.71 6.93
N LYS A 59 -35.53 -32.44 6.17
CA LYS A 59 -34.16 -32.85 6.50
C LYS A 59 -33.47 -31.78 7.34
N LYS A 60 -32.97 -32.19 8.51
CA LYS A 60 -32.09 -31.34 9.32
C LYS A 60 -30.69 -31.36 8.68
N VAL A 61 -30.27 -30.21 8.17
CA VAL A 61 -28.90 -30.01 7.69
C VAL A 61 -28.16 -29.21 8.75
N ASP A 62 -27.05 -29.76 9.22
CA ASP A 62 -26.13 -29.06 10.12
C ASP A 62 -25.49 -27.90 9.35
N THR A 63 -25.61 -26.70 9.90
CA THR A 63 -25.01 -25.46 9.38
C THR A 63 -24.29 -24.72 10.49
N PHE A 64 -23.56 -23.68 10.14
CA PHE A 64 -22.85 -22.84 11.09
C PHE A 64 -23.36 -21.39 11.01
N ARG A 65 -23.45 -20.77 12.19
CA ARG A 65 -23.73 -19.35 12.34
C ARG A 65 -22.51 -18.69 12.96
N TYR A 66 -22.09 -17.59 12.34
CA TYR A 66 -20.88 -16.86 12.70
C TYR A 66 -21.26 -15.53 13.30
N GLU A 67 -20.81 -15.27 14.52
CA GLU A 67 -20.86 -13.93 15.08
C GLU A 67 -19.71 -13.14 14.47
N CYS A 68 -20.06 -12.06 13.80
CA CYS A 68 -19.13 -11.22 13.06
C CYS A 68 -19.17 -9.81 13.66
N ILE A 69 -18.00 -9.21 13.85
CA ILE A 69 -17.86 -7.85 14.37
C ILE A 69 -17.33 -6.91 13.28
N TRP A 70 -17.80 -5.67 13.25
CA TRP A 70 -17.28 -4.60 12.41
C TRP A 70 -17.40 -3.25 13.11
N PHE A 71 -16.72 -2.23 12.56
CA PHE A 71 -16.88 -0.85 13.03
C PHE A 71 -17.92 -0.12 12.19
N SER A 72 -18.96 0.39 12.83
CA SER A 72 -20.08 1.06 12.18
C SER A 72 -19.83 2.57 12.10
N PRO A 73 -19.79 3.18 10.89
CA PRO A 73 -19.64 4.63 10.76
C PRO A 73 -20.90 5.39 11.20
N LYS A 74 -22.05 4.70 11.33
CA LYS A 74 -23.30 5.31 11.78
C LYS A 74 -23.31 5.53 13.29
N THR A 75 -22.85 4.54 14.05
CA THR A 75 -22.87 4.56 15.52
C THR A 75 -21.50 4.86 16.13
N PHE A 76 -20.44 4.94 15.30
CA PHE A 76 -19.04 5.09 15.74
C PHE A 76 -18.63 4.07 16.80
N LYS A 77 -19.20 2.86 16.73
CA LYS A 77 -19.01 1.75 17.67
C LYS A 77 -18.77 0.45 16.93
N PHE A 78 -18.24 -0.53 17.67
CA PHE A 78 -18.18 -1.91 17.19
C PHE A 78 -19.55 -2.56 17.32
N GLU A 79 -20.06 -3.04 16.19
CA GLU A 79 -21.34 -3.74 16.08
C GLU A 79 -21.09 -5.22 15.80
N THR A 80 -22.00 -6.06 16.26
CA THR A 80 -21.96 -7.51 16.07
C THR A 80 -23.25 -7.96 15.39
N ALA A 81 -23.14 -8.98 14.53
CA ALA A 81 -24.28 -9.66 13.95
C ALA A 81 -23.96 -11.12 13.71
N ASP A 82 -25.00 -11.93 13.82
CA ASP A 82 -24.98 -13.33 13.49
C ASP A 82 -25.34 -13.54 12.02
N VAL A 83 -24.44 -14.20 11.29
CA VAL A 83 -24.59 -14.42 9.85
C VAL A 83 -24.47 -15.90 9.54
N TYR A 84 -25.28 -16.41 8.62
CA TYR A 84 -25.21 -17.79 8.18
C TYR A 84 -24.02 -18.02 7.25
N GLU A 85 -23.48 -19.24 7.28
CA GLU A 85 -22.35 -19.67 6.46
C GLU A 85 -22.53 -19.35 4.97
N ASP A 86 -23.72 -19.58 4.43
CA ASP A 86 -24.07 -19.43 3.03
C ASP A 86 -24.17 -17.97 2.58
N GLN A 87 -24.22 -17.02 3.50
CA GLN A 87 -24.26 -15.58 3.21
C GLN A 87 -22.86 -14.95 3.22
N LEU A 88 -21.88 -15.62 3.82
CA LEU A 88 -20.52 -15.12 3.97
C LEU A 88 -19.61 -15.56 2.84
N LYS A 89 -18.56 -14.75 2.62
CA LYS A 89 -17.38 -15.14 1.86
C LYS A 89 -16.12 -14.66 2.55
N LEU A 90 -15.05 -15.42 2.34
CA LEU A 90 -13.74 -15.13 2.89
C LEU A 90 -13.04 -14.05 2.07
N ILE A 91 -12.49 -13.05 2.76
CA ILE A 91 -11.62 -12.03 2.15
C ILE A 91 -10.17 -12.31 2.49
N LYS A 92 -9.87 -12.62 3.76
CA LYS A 92 -8.51 -12.89 4.20
C LYS A 92 -8.53 -13.85 5.39
N LYS A 93 -7.77 -14.95 5.29
CA LYS A 93 -7.54 -15.85 6.43
C LYS A 93 -6.82 -15.11 7.55
N SER A 94 -7.18 -15.44 8.79
CA SER A 94 -6.48 -14.95 9.96
C SER A 94 -5.02 -15.39 9.92
N ALA A 95 -4.11 -14.44 10.10
CA ALA A 95 -2.75 -14.76 10.51
C ALA A 95 -2.75 -15.19 12.00
N LEU A 96 -1.63 -15.72 12.47
CA LEU A 96 -1.42 -16.06 13.87
C LEU A 96 -1.86 -14.89 14.77
N ALA A 97 -2.64 -15.20 15.80
CA ALA A 97 -3.09 -14.22 16.77
C ALA A 97 -1.89 -13.63 17.51
N ILE A 98 -2.00 -12.36 17.90
CA ILE A 98 -1.03 -11.71 18.77
C ILE A 98 -1.07 -12.43 20.11
N ASP A 99 0.08 -12.71 20.72
CA ASP A 99 0.11 -13.16 22.11
C ASP A 99 -0.38 -12.02 23.02
N PRO A 100 -1.52 -12.15 23.71
CA PRO A 100 -2.04 -11.09 24.58
C PRO A 100 -1.05 -10.68 25.68
N LYS A 101 -0.14 -11.58 26.06
CA LYS A 101 0.86 -11.34 27.11
C LYS A 101 2.03 -10.48 26.61
N SER A 102 2.26 -10.42 25.31
CA SER A 102 3.35 -9.63 24.73
C SER A 102 2.96 -8.17 24.44
N ILE A 103 1.70 -7.79 24.69
CA ILE A 103 1.20 -6.44 24.41
C ILE A 103 1.44 -5.55 25.63
N GLU A 104 2.24 -4.50 25.47
CA GLU A 104 2.51 -3.52 26.52
C GLU A 104 1.36 -2.51 26.66
N ARG A 105 1.04 -2.12 27.90
CA ARG A 105 0.04 -1.06 28.17
C ARG A 105 0.37 0.21 27.40
N GLY A 106 -0.61 0.76 26.69
CA GLY A 106 -0.44 1.92 25.83
C GLY A 106 0.02 1.60 24.40
N ALA A 107 0.24 0.33 24.06
CA ALA A 107 0.48 -0.08 22.68
C ALA A 107 -0.70 0.33 21.78
N ARG A 108 -0.38 0.68 20.52
CA ARG A 108 -1.37 1.05 19.51
C ARG A 108 -1.81 -0.19 18.76
N LEU A 109 -3.12 -0.38 18.68
CA LEU A 109 -3.75 -1.52 18.03
C LEU A 109 -4.68 -1.00 16.92
N ASN A 110 -4.79 -1.78 15.86
CA ASN A 110 -5.79 -1.58 14.83
C ASN A 110 -6.74 -2.76 14.82
N PHE A 111 -7.96 -2.51 14.36
CA PHE A 111 -8.84 -3.59 13.95
C PHE A 111 -8.36 -4.16 12.61
N LYS A 112 -8.38 -5.49 12.44
CA LYS A 112 -7.76 -6.19 11.29
C LYS A 112 -8.24 -5.71 9.90
N THR A 113 -9.42 -5.11 9.81
CA THR A 113 -9.96 -4.62 8.53
C THR A 113 -9.37 -3.28 8.08
N VAL A 114 -8.70 -2.51 8.96
CA VAL A 114 -8.19 -1.15 8.67
C VAL A 114 -7.39 -1.09 7.37
N SER A 115 -6.45 -2.01 7.17
CA SER A 115 -5.58 -2.00 5.98
C SER A 115 -6.36 -2.23 4.67
N LEU A 116 -7.42 -3.04 4.71
CA LEU A 116 -8.28 -3.32 3.56
C LEU A 116 -9.29 -2.18 3.33
N GLU A 117 -9.86 -1.62 4.40
CA GLU A 117 -10.78 -0.49 4.34
C GLU A 117 -10.08 0.77 3.79
N LEU A 118 -8.86 1.09 4.26
CA LEU A 118 -8.04 2.18 3.70
C LEU A 118 -7.68 1.98 2.23
N GLY A 119 -7.69 0.73 1.74
CA GLY A 119 -7.42 0.39 0.36
C GLY A 119 -8.62 0.63 -0.57
N LYS A 120 -9.84 0.77 -0.03
CA LYS A 120 -11.04 1.02 -0.84
C LYS A 120 -10.92 2.37 -1.54
N LYS A 121 -11.24 2.37 -2.83
CA LYS A 121 -11.26 3.58 -3.66
C LYS A 121 -12.65 3.79 -4.22
N LYS A 122 -13.12 5.02 -4.22
CA LYS A 122 -14.35 5.46 -4.87
C LYS A 122 -13.99 6.29 -6.10
N SER A 123 -14.61 6.00 -7.23
CA SER A 123 -14.60 6.91 -8.36
C SER A 123 -15.83 7.80 -8.34
N THR A 124 -15.61 9.09 -8.52
CA THR A 124 -16.67 10.08 -8.77
C THR A 124 -16.55 10.54 -10.22
N LEU A 125 -17.65 10.43 -10.95
CA LEU A 125 -17.76 10.91 -12.31
C LEU A 125 -18.29 12.35 -12.25
N SER A 126 -17.47 13.32 -12.64
CA SER A 126 -17.91 14.71 -12.80
C SER A 126 -18.09 15.00 -14.29
N TYR A 127 -19.31 15.38 -14.66
CA TYR A 127 -19.61 15.93 -15.98
C TYR A 127 -19.53 17.45 -15.87
N ASP A 128 -18.43 18.02 -16.37
CA ASP A 128 -18.34 19.47 -16.56
C ASP A 128 -18.80 19.79 -17.99
N ASP A 129 -20.01 20.34 -18.14
CA ASP A 129 -20.58 20.76 -19.43
C ASP A 129 -19.83 21.93 -20.11
N ASN A 130 -18.85 22.54 -19.41
CA ASN A 130 -18.13 23.74 -19.87
C ASN A 130 -16.68 23.50 -20.31
N SER A 131 -16.28 22.27 -20.66
CA SER A 131 -14.92 22.03 -21.16
C SER A 131 -14.80 22.32 -22.66
N VAL A 132 -14.13 23.44 -22.98
CA VAL A 132 -13.69 23.89 -24.32
C VAL A 132 -12.74 22.88 -25.00
N ASN A 133 -12.41 21.76 -24.34
CA ASN A 133 -11.59 20.67 -24.85
C ASN A 133 -12.36 19.36 -24.80
N GLY A 134 -13.32 19.19 -25.72
CA GLY A 134 -13.83 17.89 -26.17
C GLY A 134 -14.19 16.88 -25.08
N GLY A 135 -15.20 17.16 -24.25
CA GLY A 135 -16.18 16.19 -23.71
C GLY A 135 -15.67 14.92 -23.00
N ALA A 136 -14.40 14.80 -22.64
CA ALA A 136 -13.89 13.63 -21.95
C ALA A 136 -14.24 13.72 -20.45
N PRO A 137 -15.02 12.79 -19.90
CA PRO A 137 -15.40 12.83 -18.49
C PRO A 137 -14.15 12.68 -17.61
N ASN A 138 -13.92 13.65 -16.73
CA ASN A 138 -12.88 13.54 -15.72
C ASN A 138 -13.36 12.61 -14.61
N THR A 139 -12.67 11.48 -14.44
CA THR A 139 -12.93 10.55 -13.34
C THR A 139 -11.94 10.82 -12.21
N THR A 140 -12.44 11.28 -11.07
CA THR A 140 -11.63 11.49 -9.87
C THR A 140 -11.72 10.26 -8.99
N ILE A 141 -10.57 9.68 -8.60
CA ILE A 141 -10.51 8.48 -7.73
C ILE A 141 -10.02 8.92 -6.36
N ASN A 142 -10.88 8.79 -5.35
CA ASN A 142 -10.59 9.13 -3.96
C ASN A 142 -10.58 7.87 -3.09
N THR A 143 -9.84 7.90 -1.98
CA THR A 143 -9.93 6.84 -0.96
C THR A 143 -11.30 6.89 -0.28
N LEU A 144 -11.91 5.73 -0.09
CA LEU A 144 -13.16 5.59 0.63
C LEU A 144 -12.86 5.38 2.13
N LEU A 145 -13.33 6.29 2.97
CA LEU A 145 -13.11 6.25 4.43
C LEU A 145 -14.34 5.73 5.20
N ALA A 146 -15.11 4.83 4.58
CA ALA A 146 -16.23 4.18 5.24
C ALA A 146 -15.76 2.98 6.07
N PHE A 147 -16.46 2.67 7.16
CA PHE A 147 -16.16 1.53 8.05
C PHE A 147 -14.72 1.50 8.61
N LEU A 148 -14.04 2.65 8.64
CA LEU A 148 -12.68 2.76 9.16
C LEU A 148 -12.72 2.95 10.69
N PRO A 149 -12.26 1.97 11.49
CA PRO A 149 -12.20 2.14 12.93
C PRO A 149 -11.11 3.12 13.35
N PRO A 150 -11.24 3.72 14.56
CA PRO A 150 -10.19 4.53 15.15
C PRO A 150 -8.98 3.67 15.51
N VAL A 151 -7.83 4.33 15.70
CA VAL A 151 -6.67 3.69 16.34
C VAL A 151 -7.02 3.42 17.80
N LEU A 152 -6.79 2.19 18.22
CA LEU A 152 -7.11 1.70 19.56
C LEU A 152 -5.86 1.75 20.44
N GLN A 153 -6.04 1.99 21.74
CA GLN A 153 -4.96 1.94 22.72
C GLN A 153 -5.18 0.77 23.68
N PHE A 154 -4.18 -0.09 23.81
CA PHE A 154 -4.23 -1.22 24.74
C PHE A 154 -4.25 -0.76 26.21
N VAL A 155 -5.19 -1.28 26.99
CA VAL A 155 -5.29 -1.03 28.44
C VAL A 155 -4.95 -2.26 29.26
N GLY A 156 -5.51 -3.42 28.91
CA GLY A 156 -5.32 -4.65 29.66
C GLY A 156 -6.03 -5.85 29.05
N ASN A 157 -5.91 -7.01 29.70
CA ASN A 157 -6.51 -8.27 29.26
C ASN A 157 -7.64 -8.67 30.21
N VAL A 158 -8.72 -9.22 29.67
CA VAL A 158 -9.84 -9.78 30.41
C VAL A 158 -10.26 -11.13 29.80
N PRO A 159 -10.78 -12.08 30.59
CA PRO A 159 -11.38 -13.30 30.02
C PRO A 159 -12.52 -12.94 29.06
N TYR A 160 -12.57 -13.58 27.90
CA TYR A 160 -13.66 -13.36 26.97
C TYR A 160 -14.97 -13.94 27.53
N LYS A 161 -16.07 -13.19 27.43
CA LYS A 161 -17.39 -13.59 27.93
C LYS A 161 -18.39 -13.61 26.78
N SER A 162 -18.85 -14.81 26.40
CA SER A 162 -19.98 -14.94 25.48
C SER A 162 -21.29 -14.76 26.24
N LYS A 163 -22.29 -14.15 25.60
CA LYS A 163 -23.66 -14.02 26.13
C LYS A 163 -24.45 -15.33 26.02
N HIS A 164 -23.93 -16.30 25.29
CA HIS A 164 -24.64 -17.51 24.91
C HIS A 164 -23.99 -18.77 25.51
N PRO A 165 -24.75 -19.86 25.67
CA PRO A 165 -24.23 -21.11 26.22
C PRO A 165 -23.15 -21.72 25.31
N LEU A 166 -22.08 -22.24 25.92
CA LEU A 166 -20.95 -22.87 25.23
C LEU A 166 -21.21 -24.35 24.91
N ASN A 167 -21.97 -25.00 25.78
CA ASN A 167 -22.26 -26.43 25.72
C ASN A 167 -23.78 -26.67 25.79
N ASP A 168 -24.26 -27.65 25.02
CA ASP A 168 -25.59 -28.25 25.18
C ASP A 168 -25.43 -29.75 25.39
N LYS A 169 -25.98 -30.29 26.48
CA LYS A 169 -25.92 -31.72 26.84
C LYS A 169 -24.51 -32.33 26.74
N GLY A 170 -23.50 -31.60 27.21
CA GLY A 170 -22.09 -32.03 27.21
C GLY A 170 -21.40 -31.95 25.84
N LYS A 171 -22.07 -31.48 24.78
CA LYS A 171 -21.45 -31.21 23.48
C LYS A 171 -21.13 -29.73 23.35
N VAL A 172 -19.91 -29.43 22.89
CA VAL A 172 -19.53 -28.06 22.51
C VAL A 172 -20.37 -27.64 21.30
N ILE A 173 -21.16 -26.58 21.48
CA ILE A 173 -22.03 -26.00 20.43
C ILE A 173 -21.50 -24.67 19.91
N ARG A 174 -20.51 -24.08 20.60
CA ARG A 174 -19.98 -22.76 20.29
C ARG A 174 -18.47 -22.70 20.54
N LEU A 175 -17.75 -22.20 19.54
CA LEU A 175 -16.34 -21.85 19.62
C LEU A 175 -16.24 -20.35 19.90
N ILE A 176 -15.48 -19.99 20.93
CA ILE A 176 -15.29 -18.61 21.37
C ILE A 176 -13.79 -18.31 21.55
N PRO A 177 -13.39 -17.03 21.49
CA PRO A 177 -12.07 -16.59 21.92
C PRO A 177 -11.83 -16.90 23.39
N VAL A 178 -10.56 -17.05 23.77
CA VAL A 178 -10.19 -17.25 25.18
C VAL A 178 -10.03 -15.91 25.90
N THR A 179 -9.41 -14.94 25.22
CA THR A 179 -9.00 -13.66 25.82
C THR A 179 -9.56 -12.49 25.04
N ALA A 180 -10.15 -11.55 25.75
CA ALA A 180 -10.43 -10.21 25.25
C ALA A 180 -9.37 -9.22 25.75
N VAL A 181 -9.13 -8.23 24.92
CA VAL A 181 -8.27 -7.09 25.15
C VAL A 181 -9.16 -5.87 25.37
N VAL A 182 -8.98 -5.20 26.50
CA VAL A 182 -9.64 -3.91 26.76
C VAL A 182 -8.86 -2.84 26.02
N VAL A 183 -9.55 -2.13 25.14
CA VAL A 183 -9.00 -1.00 24.39
C VAL A 183 -9.72 0.30 24.70
N ASN A 184 -8.99 1.40 24.63
CA ASN A 184 -9.54 2.74 24.69
C ASN A 184 -9.51 3.40 23.33
N TYR A 185 -10.58 4.12 23.02
CA TYR A 185 -10.68 4.99 21.86
C TYR A 185 -11.58 6.19 22.15
N PHE A 186 -11.47 7.23 21.34
CA PHE A 186 -12.30 8.41 21.46
C PHE A 186 -13.64 8.18 20.75
N ASP A 187 -14.73 8.14 21.51
CA ASP A 187 -16.10 8.06 20.98
C ASP A 187 -16.55 9.47 20.60
N THR A 188 -16.67 9.72 19.29
CA THR A 188 -17.02 11.03 18.73
C THR A 188 -18.48 11.41 18.97
N ILE A 189 -19.37 10.45 19.21
CA ILE A 189 -20.79 10.73 19.49
C ILE A 189 -20.93 11.23 20.93
N ASN A 190 -20.29 10.54 21.88
CA ASN A 190 -20.39 10.88 23.29
C ASN A 190 -19.32 11.90 23.75
N ASN A 191 -18.38 12.26 22.87
CA ASN A 191 -17.26 13.17 23.14
C ASN A 191 -16.42 12.74 24.37
N CYS A 192 -16.19 11.44 24.52
CA CYS A 192 -15.49 10.87 25.67
C CYS A 192 -14.53 9.74 25.26
N ILE A 193 -13.60 9.39 26.15
CA ILE A 193 -12.78 8.18 25.99
C ILE A 193 -13.64 7.01 26.44
N SER A 194 -13.88 6.07 25.54
CA SER A 194 -14.63 4.84 25.81
C SER A 194 -13.69 3.65 25.91
N GLU A 195 -13.97 2.76 26.86
CA GLU A 195 -13.30 1.47 26.98
C GLU A 195 -14.20 0.39 26.37
N TYR A 196 -13.63 -0.51 25.58
CA TYR A 196 -14.37 -1.57 24.94
C TYR A 196 -13.54 -2.87 24.88
N PRO A 197 -14.09 -4.02 25.31
CA PRO A 197 -13.40 -5.30 25.20
C PRO A 197 -13.54 -5.88 23.78
N LEU A 198 -12.42 -6.25 23.15
CA LEU A 198 -12.38 -6.91 21.84
C LEU A 198 -11.59 -8.22 21.92
N PRO A 199 -11.98 -9.29 21.21
CA PRO A 199 -11.14 -10.48 21.10
C PRO A 199 -9.76 -10.13 20.56
N VAL A 200 -8.69 -10.76 21.07
CA VAL A 200 -7.34 -10.50 20.55
C VAL A 200 -7.23 -10.84 19.06
N GLU A 201 -8.01 -11.82 18.61
CA GLU A 201 -8.03 -12.35 17.26
C GLU A 201 -8.58 -11.35 16.24
N VAL A 202 -9.27 -10.27 16.65
CA VAL A 202 -9.75 -9.24 15.73
C VAL A 202 -8.79 -8.06 15.56
N LEU A 203 -7.69 -8.08 16.28
CA LEU A 203 -6.74 -6.97 16.39
C LEU A 203 -5.43 -7.26 15.66
N GLU A 204 -4.76 -6.19 15.23
CA GLU A 204 -3.41 -6.18 14.70
C GLU A 204 -2.56 -5.14 15.45
N LEU A 205 -1.30 -5.46 15.74
CA LEU A 205 -0.39 -4.55 16.42
C LEU A 205 0.16 -3.53 15.41
N ILE A 206 0.09 -2.25 15.76
CA ILE A 206 0.68 -1.20 14.96
C ILE A 206 2.14 -1.04 15.36
N GLU A 207 3.03 -1.27 14.41
CA GLU A 207 4.46 -1.07 14.60
C GLU A 207 4.76 0.40 14.94
N LYS A 208 5.44 0.63 16.07
CA LYS A 208 5.83 1.98 16.49
C LYS A 208 7.00 2.48 15.65
N ILE A 209 6.81 3.62 14.99
CA ILE A 209 7.91 4.35 14.35
C ILE A 209 8.53 5.30 15.37
N PRO A 210 9.86 5.31 15.55
CA PRO A 210 10.51 6.25 16.45
C PRO A 210 10.26 7.71 16.06
N ASP A 211 9.84 8.55 16.99
CA ASP A 211 9.52 9.96 16.72
C ASP A 211 10.72 10.73 16.14
N LYS A 212 11.93 10.44 16.63
CA LYS A 212 13.19 11.01 16.11
C LYS A 212 13.31 10.82 14.59
N ARG A 213 12.91 9.65 14.09
CA ARG A 213 12.96 9.34 12.66
C ARG A 213 11.95 10.15 11.84
N LEU A 214 10.75 10.37 12.38
CA LEU A 214 9.75 11.25 11.74
C LEU A 214 10.26 12.69 11.68
N VAL A 215 10.89 13.18 12.76
CA VAL A 215 11.50 14.51 12.82
C VAL A 215 12.65 14.65 11.81
N GLU A 216 13.50 13.64 11.67
CA GLU A 216 14.59 13.63 10.68
C GLU A 216 14.06 13.71 9.24
N ILE A 217 13.04 12.92 8.90
CA ILE A 217 12.39 12.98 7.59
C ILE A 217 11.78 14.37 7.35
N GLN A 218 11.12 14.93 8.35
CA GLN A 218 10.51 16.26 8.25
C GLN A 218 11.54 17.36 7.98
N LYS A 219 12.71 17.30 8.65
CA LYS A 219 13.83 18.23 8.38
C LYS A 219 14.34 18.13 6.94
N ILE A 220 14.37 16.93 6.37
CA ILE A 220 14.80 16.70 4.98
C ILE A 220 13.76 17.24 3.99
N ILE A 221 12.47 17.06 4.29
CA ILE A 221 11.37 17.64 3.51
C ILE A 221 11.48 19.17 3.47
N GLN A 222 11.67 19.81 4.63
CA GLN A 222 11.79 21.28 4.73
C GLN A 222 12.98 21.83 3.93
N LYS A 223 14.09 21.09 3.88
CA LYS A 223 15.27 21.45 3.09
C LYS A 223 15.16 21.06 1.61
N SER A 224 14.02 20.52 1.16
CA SER A 224 13.83 19.96 -0.18
C SER A 224 14.90 18.92 -0.57
N GLY A 225 15.42 18.19 0.42
CA GLY A 225 16.48 17.20 0.24
C GLY A 225 16.01 15.89 -0.38
N TYR A 226 16.85 14.86 -0.32
CA TYR A 226 16.61 13.58 -0.98
C TYR A 226 16.72 12.42 -0.01
N LEU A 227 15.92 11.38 -0.26
CA LEU A 227 15.89 10.16 0.55
C LEU A 227 16.06 8.94 -0.32
N MET A 228 16.90 8.01 0.14
CA MET A 228 16.84 6.63 -0.29
C MET A 228 15.89 5.87 0.64
N VAL A 229 14.85 5.27 0.05
CA VAL A 229 13.78 4.56 0.77
C VAL A 229 13.67 3.15 0.23
N GLY A 230 13.46 2.16 1.11
CA GLY A 230 13.19 0.79 0.68
C GLY A 230 13.63 -0.26 1.68
N ASN A 231 13.77 -1.49 1.23
CA ASN A 231 14.32 -2.61 2.01
C ASN A 231 15.61 -3.16 1.37
N SER A 232 16.12 -4.27 1.88
CA SER A 232 17.33 -4.92 1.36
C SER A 232 17.22 -5.35 -0.10
N LEU A 233 15.99 -5.63 -0.59
CA LEU A 233 15.72 -6.13 -1.94
C LEU A 233 15.40 -5.03 -2.94
N LYS A 234 14.67 -3.99 -2.52
CA LYS A 234 14.20 -2.92 -3.38
C LYS A 234 14.44 -1.57 -2.70
N LYS A 235 15.34 -0.79 -3.28
CA LYS A 235 15.62 0.60 -2.91
C LYS A 235 15.15 1.53 -4.02
N THR A 236 14.72 2.71 -3.62
CA THR A 236 14.35 3.79 -4.53
C THR A 236 14.92 5.11 -4.00
N LEU A 237 15.04 6.08 -4.91
CA LEU A 237 15.51 7.42 -4.62
C LEU A 237 14.35 8.39 -4.83
N ILE A 238 14.03 9.16 -3.80
CA ILE A 238 12.88 10.05 -3.80
C ILE A 238 13.25 11.46 -3.36
N GLN A 239 12.52 12.44 -3.87
CA GLN A 239 12.39 13.74 -3.24
C GLN A 239 11.11 13.74 -2.40
N PRO A 240 11.21 13.62 -1.06
CA PRO A 240 10.04 13.58 -0.19
C PRO A 240 9.31 14.93 -0.22
N LYS A 241 7.97 14.89 -0.09
CA LYS A 241 7.12 16.09 -0.10
C LYS A 241 6.36 16.27 1.20
N ASN A 242 5.77 15.19 1.73
CA ASN A 242 5.05 15.23 2.99
C ASN A 242 4.94 13.84 3.63
N ILE A 243 4.63 13.84 4.93
CA ILE A 243 4.24 12.66 5.69
C ILE A 243 2.73 12.78 5.96
N SER A 244 2.00 11.69 5.80
CA SER A 244 0.59 11.59 6.19
C SER A 244 0.40 10.46 7.19
N HIS A 245 -0.59 10.59 8.07
CA HIS A 245 -0.95 9.58 9.05
C HIS A 245 -2.39 9.12 8.79
N LYS A 246 -2.58 7.82 8.51
CA LYS A 246 -3.89 7.25 8.14
C LYS A 246 -4.06 5.91 8.86
N GLY A 247 -5.11 5.79 9.67
CA GLY A 247 -5.42 4.58 10.42
C GLY A 247 -4.23 4.03 11.22
N GLY A 248 -3.47 4.91 11.89
CA GLY A 248 -2.32 4.52 12.71
C GLY A 248 -1.00 4.30 11.94
N TYR A 249 -1.03 4.30 10.61
CA TYR A 249 0.15 4.12 9.78
C TYR A 249 0.67 5.46 9.24
N TYR A 250 1.99 5.61 9.17
CA TYR A 250 2.62 6.76 8.54
C TYR A 250 3.01 6.45 7.10
N TYR A 251 2.71 7.37 6.20
CA TYR A 251 3.00 7.26 4.79
C TYR A 251 3.87 8.43 4.35
N LEU A 252 5.00 8.13 3.71
CA LEU A 252 5.88 9.10 3.10
C LEU A 252 5.51 9.25 1.63
N ARG A 253 5.11 10.44 1.21
CA ARG A 253 4.84 10.75 -0.20
C ARG A 253 6.01 11.52 -0.78
N GLY A 254 6.46 11.13 -1.97
CA GLY A 254 7.59 11.76 -2.63
C GLY A 254 7.65 11.47 -4.13
N PHE A 255 8.40 12.30 -4.85
CA PHE A 255 8.67 12.10 -6.27
C PHE A 255 9.75 11.02 -6.41
N ASN A 256 9.42 9.90 -7.04
CA ASN A 256 10.33 8.79 -7.28
C ASN A 256 11.11 9.01 -8.59
N TYR A 257 12.44 9.07 -8.49
CA TYR A 257 13.33 9.28 -9.64
C TYR A 257 13.47 8.06 -10.57
N LEU A 258 13.13 6.86 -10.09
CA LEU A 258 13.09 5.65 -10.92
C LEU A 258 11.85 5.60 -11.81
N THR A 259 10.68 5.89 -11.24
CA THR A 259 9.40 5.78 -11.97
C THR A 259 8.94 7.10 -12.58
N ASN A 260 9.58 8.21 -12.19
CA ASN A 260 9.23 9.58 -12.60
C ASN A 260 7.79 9.96 -12.21
N ARG A 261 7.33 9.51 -11.05
CA ARG A 261 5.97 9.72 -10.55
C ARG A 261 5.97 10.03 -9.06
N MET A 262 4.89 10.66 -8.60
CA MET A 262 4.60 10.76 -7.17
C MET A 262 4.14 9.41 -6.65
N GLU A 263 4.81 8.91 -5.62
CA GLU A 263 4.51 7.63 -4.97
C GLU A 263 4.38 7.82 -3.46
N GLU A 264 3.68 6.88 -2.84
CA GLU A 264 3.45 6.85 -1.40
C GLU A 264 4.01 5.54 -0.82
N TYR A 265 4.77 5.65 0.27
CA TYR A 265 5.47 4.55 0.91
C TYR A 265 5.00 4.40 2.35
N ASN A 266 4.49 3.23 2.73
CA ASN A 266 4.21 2.92 4.13
C ASN A 266 5.54 2.85 4.91
N LEU A 267 5.68 3.70 5.92
CA LEU A 267 6.83 3.70 6.81
C LEU A 267 6.61 2.64 7.89
N LYS A 268 7.46 1.63 7.86
CA LYS A 268 7.59 0.59 8.89
C LYS A 268 8.91 0.79 9.62
N ALA A 269 9.07 0.21 10.82
CA ALA A 269 10.38 0.30 11.48
C ALA A 269 11.45 -0.40 10.63
N SER A 270 11.08 -1.50 9.95
CA SER A 270 11.91 -2.22 8.99
C SER A 270 12.22 -1.45 7.69
N THR A 271 11.48 -0.39 7.36
CA THR A 271 11.78 0.41 6.16
C THR A 271 13.13 1.09 6.36
N SER A 272 14.08 0.96 5.44
CA SER A 272 15.31 1.75 5.47
C SER A 272 15.05 3.13 4.88
N VAL A 273 15.47 4.18 5.58
CA VAL A 273 15.40 5.57 5.14
C VAL A 273 16.74 6.22 5.42
N ARG A 274 17.39 6.71 4.37
CA ARG A 274 18.70 7.36 4.47
C ARG A 274 18.70 8.67 3.70
N SER A 275 19.21 9.73 4.31
CA SER A 275 19.44 11.01 3.64
C SER A 275 20.50 10.89 2.55
N VAL A 276 20.27 11.54 1.42
CA VAL A 276 21.22 11.65 0.31
C VAL A 276 21.39 13.12 -0.03
N THR A 277 22.63 13.54 -0.26
CA THR A 277 22.98 14.94 -0.58
C THR A 277 22.43 15.39 -1.93
N THR A 278 22.62 14.55 -2.96
CA THR A 278 22.15 14.78 -4.32
C THR A 278 21.57 13.50 -4.91
N PRO A 279 20.51 13.56 -5.73
CA PRO A 279 19.97 12.38 -6.38
C PRO A 279 20.84 11.92 -7.55
N PHE A 280 21.75 12.77 -8.03
CA PHE A 280 22.60 12.53 -9.18
C PHE A 280 24.08 12.57 -8.78
N THR A 281 24.84 11.55 -9.19
CA THR A 281 26.29 11.55 -9.00
C THR A 281 27.01 12.32 -10.10
N GLU A 282 26.48 12.23 -11.33
CA GLU A 282 27.06 12.81 -12.54
C GLU A 282 25.96 13.16 -13.53
N GLU A 283 26.23 14.14 -14.39
CA GLU A 283 25.34 14.57 -15.46
C GLU A 283 26.11 14.97 -16.71
N ALA A 284 25.46 14.82 -17.86
CA ALA A 284 25.93 15.24 -19.17
C ALA A 284 24.74 15.73 -20.02
N PRO A 285 24.94 16.69 -20.93
CA PRO A 285 26.19 17.42 -21.15
C PRO A 285 26.43 18.50 -20.07
N LYS A 286 27.68 18.92 -19.93
CA LYS A 286 28.08 20.09 -19.12
C LYS A 286 28.16 21.30 -20.05
N PHE A 287 27.18 22.19 -19.95
CA PHE A 287 27.14 23.41 -20.76
C PHE A 287 28.07 24.48 -20.19
N ASP A 288 29.37 24.36 -20.43
CA ASP A 288 30.36 25.41 -20.14
C ASP A 288 30.79 26.12 -21.43
N ILE A 289 29.89 26.90 -22.00
CA ILE A 289 30.10 27.60 -23.27
C ILE A 289 31.17 28.70 -23.13
N LEU A 290 31.38 29.21 -21.92
CA LEU A 290 32.35 30.28 -21.66
C LEU A 290 33.79 29.79 -21.79
N THR A 291 34.07 28.56 -21.32
CA THR A 291 35.42 27.97 -21.40
C THR A 291 35.58 26.98 -22.57
N GLN A 292 34.48 26.37 -23.03
CA GLN A 292 34.44 25.40 -24.12
C GLN A 292 33.28 25.73 -25.09
N PRO A 293 33.49 26.61 -26.08
CA PRO A 293 32.45 26.99 -27.06
C PRO A 293 31.82 25.79 -27.79
N GLU A 294 32.60 24.73 -28.01
CA GLU A 294 32.14 23.48 -28.62
C GLU A 294 31.13 22.70 -27.77
N ALA A 295 30.95 23.04 -26.48
CA ALA A 295 29.98 22.42 -25.57
C ALA A 295 28.52 22.53 -26.06
N ALA A 296 28.24 23.50 -26.95
CA ALA A 296 26.93 23.64 -27.61
C ALA A 296 26.76 22.75 -28.85
N THR A 297 27.81 22.09 -29.34
CA THR A 297 27.74 21.30 -30.57
C THR A 297 27.14 19.91 -30.32
N SER A 298 26.30 19.44 -31.26
CA SER A 298 25.67 18.11 -31.16
C SER A 298 26.70 16.97 -31.02
N LYS A 299 27.85 17.08 -31.68
CA LYS A 299 28.94 16.10 -31.61
C LYS A 299 29.55 16.02 -30.21
N PHE A 300 29.83 17.17 -29.59
CA PHE A 300 30.37 17.22 -28.23
C PHE A 300 29.40 16.67 -27.20
N ILE A 301 28.13 17.11 -27.27
CA ILE A 301 27.05 16.62 -26.39
C ILE A 301 26.91 15.10 -26.48
N THR A 302 26.90 14.56 -27.69
CA THR A 302 26.79 13.10 -27.93
C THR A 302 27.98 12.36 -27.30
N ASN A 303 29.20 12.89 -27.43
CA ASN A 303 30.39 12.29 -26.86
C ASN A 303 30.37 12.30 -25.32
N GLU A 304 30.03 13.43 -24.69
CA GLU A 304 29.92 13.50 -23.22
C GLU A 304 28.87 12.53 -22.67
N ILE A 305 27.72 12.44 -23.32
CA ILE A 305 26.68 11.48 -22.96
C ILE A 305 27.22 10.06 -23.10
N GLN A 306 27.93 9.73 -24.18
CA GLN A 306 28.49 8.39 -24.38
C GLN A 306 29.53 8.03 -23.31
N VAL A 307 30.37 8.98 -22.90
CA VAL A 307 31.31 8.80 -21.78
C VAL A 307 30.57 8.50 -20.48
N LEU A 308 29.51 9.28 -20.16
CA LEU A 308 28.68 9.05 -18.97
C LEU A 308 28.00 7.67 -19.00
N LEU A 309 27.44 7.28 -20.15
CA LEU A 309 26.78 5.99 -20.32
C LEU A 309 27.74 4.81 -20.13
N ASN A 310 28.94 4.88 -20.69
CA ASN A 310 29.98 3.86 -20.49
C ASN A 310 30.30 3.67 -19.00
N LYS A 311 30.48 4.78 -18.27
CA LYS A 311 30.73 4.73 -16.82
C LYS A 311 29.57 4.10 -16.05
N ALA A 312 28.33 4.49 -16.39
CA ALA A 312 27.14 3.95 -15.75
C ALA A 312 26.93 2.45 -16.02
N ILE A 313 27.30 1.96 -17.20
CA ILE A 313 27.27 0.52 -17.53
C ILE A 313 28.22 -0.24 -16.60
N THR A 314 29.47 0.19 -16.48
CA THR A 314 30.48 -0.44 -15.62
C THR A 314 30.06 -0.45 -14.15
N GLN A 315 29.44 0.65 -13.68
CA GLN A 315 29.01 0.80 -12.29
C GLN A 315 27.66 0.15 -11.97
N LYS A 316 26.96 -0.39 -12.98
CA LYS A 316 25.56 -0.85 -12.86
C LYS A 316 24.64 0.24 -12.26
N SER A 317 24.82 1.47 -12.73
CA SER A 317 24.06 2.63 -12.29
C SER A 317 22.79 2.81 -13.11
N TYR A 318 21.72 3.31 -12.48
CA TYR A 318 20.55 3.76 -13.23
C TYR A 318 20.86 5.08 -13.95
N ILE A 319 20.48 5.19 -15.21
CA ILE A 319 20.57 6.44 -15.98
C ILE A 319 19.17 7.02 -16.16
N ARG A 320 19.02 8.30 -15.86
CA ARG A 320 17.84 9.10 -16.19
C ARG A 320 18.15 9.95 -17.41
N ILE A 321 17.39 9.79 -18.50
CA ILE A 321 17.56 10.58 -19.72
C ILE A 321 16.35 11.47 -20.00
N LYS A 322 16.62 12.64 -20.58
CA LYS A 322 15.65 13.43 -21.36
C LYS A 322 15.84 13.06 -22.82
N TYR A 323 14.85 12.40 -23.42
CA TYR A 323 14.94 11.83 -24.75
C TYR A 323 13.92 12.45 -25.71
N LEU A 324 14.39 12.89 -26.87
CA LEU A 324 13.56 13.42 -27.94
C LEU A 324 13.07 12.28 -28.85
N ASN A 325 11.78 11.96 -28.81
CA ASN A 325 11.23 10.88 -29.66
C ASN A 325 11.13 11.30 -31.13
N LYS A 326 10.79 10.37 -32.03
CA LYS A 326 10.65 10.60 -33.49
C LYS A 326 9.71 11.77 -33.85
N ASN A 327 8.73 12.07 -33.00
CA ASN A 327 7.75 13.15 -33.17
C ASN A 327 8.19 14.45 -32.45
N ASN A 328 9.47 14.58 -32.11
CA ASN A 328 10.06 15.71 -31.39
C ASN A 328 9.42 16.02 -30.02
N GLN A 329 8.80 15.02 -29.39
CA GLN A 329 8.31 15.16 -28.02
C GLN A 329 9.39 14.75 -27.04
N LEU A 330 9.66 15.63 -26.08
CA LEU A 330 10.60 15.36 -25.00
C LEU A 330 9.96 14.42 -23.98
N THR A 331 10.70 13.40 -23.58
CA THR A 331 10.24 12.45 -22.57
C THR A 331 11.32 12.13 -21.57
N GLN A 332 10.93 11.90 -20.32
CA GLN A 332 11.84 11.44 -19.28
C GLN A 332 11.78 9.93 -19.15
N ARG A 333 12.95 9.29 -19.06
CA ARG A 333 13.10 7.83 -18.97
C ARG A 333 14.16 7.50 -17.93
N THR A 334 13.94 6.43 -17.18
CA THR A 334 14.96 5.84 -16.32
C THR A 334 15.27 4.43 -16.82
N ILE A 335 16.55 4.11 -16.98
CA ILE A 335 17.03 2.95 -17.73
C ILE A 335 18.08 2.21 -16.88
N LYS A 336 18.06 0.87 -16.96
CA LYS A 336 19.02 -0.05 -16.34
C LYS A 336 19.44 -1.15 -17.32
N ASN A 337 20.44 -1.95 -16.95
CA ASN A 337 20.97 -3.06 -17.76
C ASN A 337 21.29 -2.60 -19.19
N MET A 338 22.12 -1.58 -19.29
CA MET A 338 22.40 -0.89 -20.55
C MET A 338 23.58 -1.55 -21.28
N GLN A 339 23.56 -1.46 -22.60
CA GLN A 339 24.68 -1.75 -23.48
C GLN A 339 24.72 -0.69 -24.58
N LEU A 340 25.92 -0.35 -25.05
CA LEU A 340 26.13 0.55 -26.17
C LEU A 340 26.52 -0.24 -27.42
N VAL A 341 25.89 0.08 -28.54
CA VAL A 341 26.14 -0.56 -29.84
C VAL A 341 26.21 0.53 -30.89
N THR A 342 27.14 0.41 -31.83
CA THR A 342 27.23 1.31 -32.99
C THR A 342 26.75 0.54 -34.23
N ILE A 343 25.83 1.13 -34.98
CA ILE A 343 25.25 0.55 -36.20
C ILE A 343 25.44 1.54 -37.35
N LYS A 344 25.74 1.05 -38.54
CA LYS A 344 25.76 1.88 -39.76
C LYS A 344 24.34 2.14 -40.25
N GLU A 345 23.90 3.40 -40.24
CA GLU A 345 22.67 3.88 -40.88
C GLU A 345 23.06 4.88 -41.99
N ASP A 346 22.66 4.62 -43.24
CA ASP A 346 22.90 5.52 -44.38
C ASP A 346 24.36 6.02 -44.49
N ALA A 347 25.30 5.08 -44.38
CA ALA A 347 26.75 5.30 -44.38
C ALA A 347 27.32 6.11 -43.18
N LYS A 348 26.52 6.37 -42.13
CA LYS A 348 26.96 7.01 -40.89
C LYS A 348 26.91 6.03 -39.72
N ASP A 349 27.93 6.07 -38.87
CA ASP A 349 27.94 5.33 -37.62
C ASP A 349 27.03 6.03 -36.60
N VAL A 350 25.97 5.33 -36.19
CA VAL A 350 24.98 5.82 -35.21
C VAL A 350 25.09 4.99 -33.93
N ALA A 351 25.32 5.67 -32.81
CA ALA A 351 25.39 5.05 -31.51
C ALA A 351 23.98 4.84 -30.92
N TYR A 352 23.74 3.63 -30.43
CA TYR A 352 22.53 3.19 -29.76
C TYR A 352 22.83 2.74 -28.34
N MET A 353 22.01 3.18 -27.39
CA MET A 353 21.91 2.60 -26.05
C MET A 353 20.72 1.65 -26.02
N ILE A 354 20.96 0.38 -25.75
CA ILE A 354 19.93 -0.64 -25.54
C ILE A 354 19.84 -0.89 -24.04
N GLY A 355 18.64 -0.83 -23.47
CA GLY A 355 18.47 -1.08 -22.03
C GLY A 355 17.02 -1.30 -21.63
N PHE A 356 16.82 -1.73 -20.38
CA PHE A 356 15.49 -1.92 -19.81
C PHE A 356 14.91 -0.59 -19.33
N CYS A 357 13.83 -0.13 -19.96
CA CYS A 357 13.17 1.13 -19.65
C CYS A 357 12.11 0.94 -18.57
N LEU A 358 12.29 1.58 -17.40
CA LEU A 358 11.37 1.42 -16.27
C LEU A 358 9.98 1.98 -16.54
N LEU A 359 9.83 2.99 -17.39
CA LEU A 359 8.52 3.55 -17.71
C LEU A 359 7.66 2.59 -18.55
N ARG A 360 8.28 1.79 -19.42
CA ARG A 360 7.58 0.87 -20.32
C ARG A 360 7.63 -0.59 -19.84
N SER A 361 8.41 -0.86 -18.78
CA SER A 361 8.67 -2.20 -18.27
C SER A 361 9.19 -3.16 -19.35
N ASP A 362 10.01 -2.66 -20.27
CA ASP A 362 10.46 -3.42 -21.44
C ASP A 362 11.84 -2.92 -21.95
N LYS A 363 12.54 -3.76 -22.71
CA LYS A 363 13.79 -3.40 -23.40
C LYS A 363 13.49 -2.43 -24.55
N ARG A 364 14.31 -1.38 -24.66
CA ARG A 364 14.17 -0.34 -25.68
C ARG A 364 15.54 0.10 -26.17
N ASN A 365 15.56 0.61 -27.40
CA ASN A 365 16.72 1.14 -28.08
C ASN A 365 16.58 2.66 -28.16
N PHE A 366 17.62 3.38 -27.76
CA PHE A 366 17.65 4.83 -27.75
C PHE A 366 18.84 5.29 -28.59
N ARG A 367 18.61 6.11 -29.61
CA ARG A 367 19.71 6.75 -30.32
C ARG A 367 20.38 7.78 -29.41
N VAL A 368 21.70 7.71 -29.27
CA VAL A 368 22.43 8.55 -28.30
C VAL A 368 22.38 10.03 -28.70
N ASP A 369 22.43 10.33 -30.00
CA ASP A 369 22.30 11.68 -30.57
C ASP A 369 20.95 12.37 -30.25
N ARG A 370 19.93 11.61 -29.85
CA ARG A 370 18.60 12.12 -29.46
C ARG A 370 18.44 12.32 -27.95
N ILE A 371 19.45 11.94 -27.17
CA ILE A 371 19.48 12.19 -25.72
C ILE A 371 19.91 13.64 -25.50
N GLN A 372 19.02 14.43 -24.90
CA GLN A 372 19.29 15.86 -24.63
C GLN A 372 20.03 16.06 -23.31
N ASN A 373 19.86 15.14 -22.37
CA ASN A 373 20.49 15.15 -21.06
C ASN A 373 20.45 13.74 -20.48
N ALA A 374 21.52 13.36 -19.78
CA ALA A 374 21.65 12.11 -19.05
C ALA A 374 22.19 12.40 -17.65
N GLN A 375 21.62 11.71 -16.65
CA GLN A 375 21.98 11.85 -15.24
C GLN A 375 22.15 10.47 -14.62
N CYS A 376 23.30 10.21 -14.01
CA CYS A 376 23.54 9.01 -13.22
C CYS A 376 22.86 9.16 -11.86
N LEU A 377 21.91 8.28 -11.54
CA LEU A 377 21.30 8.28 -10.22
C LEU A 377 22.31 7.80 -9.16
N ALA A 378 22.23 8.37 -7.96
CA ALA A 378 22.94 7.91 -6.76
C ALA A 378 22.34 6.58 -6.22
N LEU A 379 22.16 5.61 -7.11
CA LEU A 379 21.58 4.30 -6.85
C LEU A 379 22.09 3.30 -7.91
N THR A 380 22.47 2.11 -7.46
CA THR A 380 22.89 1.00 -8.32
C THR A 380 21.85 -0.12 -8.32
N TYR A 381 21.82 -0.90 -9.40
CA TYR A 381 21.07 -2.16 -9.45
C TYR A 381 22.01 -3.35 -9.25
N ARG A 382 21.45 -4.45 -8.75
CA ARG A 382 22.18 -5.72 -8.61
C ARG A 382 22.00 -6.57 -9.86
#